data_AF-A0A370PHR8-F1
#
_entry.id   AF-A0A370PHR8-F1
#
_cell.length_a   1.000
_cell.length_b   1.000
_cell.length_c   1.000
_cell.angle_alpha   90.00
_cell.angle_beta   90.00
_cell.angle_gamma   90.00
#
_symmetry.space_group_name_H-M   'P 1'
#
loop_
_entity.id
_entity.type
_entity.pdbx_description
1 polymer ?
#
loop_
_entity_poly.entity_id
_entity_poly.type
_entity_poly.pdbx_seq_one_letter_code
_entity_poly.pdbx_strand_id
1 'polypeptide(L)' 'ALYYASEKGRIQTVRLLLSRGADPSAKGLEYGSAIQPAAHFGSEEVVKALLDAGAQVNTEG' A
#
# COMPACT_ATOMS: atom_id res chain seq x y z
N ALA A 1 1.51 -9.34 -2.32
CA ALA A 1 0.64 -9.47 -1.11
C ALA A 1 0.17 -8.10 -0.62
N LEU A 2 1.09 -7.16 -0.32
CA LEU A 2 0.74 -5.83 0.16
C LEU A 2 -0.16 -5.07 -0.82
N TYR A 3 0.16 -5.13 -2.12
CA TYR A 3 -0.67 -4.60 -3.20
C TYR A 3 -2.14 -5.04 -3.10
N TYR A 4 -2.41 -6.37 -3.10
CA TYR A 4 -3.77 -6.90 -3.02
C TYR A 4 -4.46 -6.56 -1.69
N ALA A 5 -3.71 -6.52 -0.59
CA ALA A 5 -4.26 -6.10 0.70
C ALA A 5 -4.70 -4.63 0.66
N SER A 6 -3.92 -3.78 -0.03
CA SER A 6 -4.24 -2.37 -0.23
C SER A 6 -5.42 -2.14 -1.16
N GLU A 7 -5.47 -2.86 -2.29
CA GLU A 7 -6.58 -2.84 -3.25
C GLU A 7 -7.92 -3.22 -2.58
N LYS A 8 -7.89 -4.21 -1.68
CA LYS A 8 -9.09 -4.64 -0.94
C LYS A 8 -9.36 -3.84 0.33
N GLY A 9 -8.59 -2.79 0.62
CA GLY A 9 -8.76 -1.97 1.83
C GLY A 9 -8.52 -2.73 3.15
N ARG A 10 -7.77 -3.84 3.13
CA ARG A 10 -7.60 -4.73 4.29
C ARG A 10 -6.55 -4.21 5.27
N ILE A 11 -6.90 -3.19 6.05
CA ILE A 11 -5.98 -2.49 6.95
C ILE A 11 -5.20 -3.41 7.91
N GLN A 12 -5.84 -4.43 8.49
CA GLN A 12 -5.17 -5.36 9.40
C GLN A 12 -4.08 -6.18 8.69
N THR A 13 -4.37 -6.64 7.46
CA THR A 13 -3.40 -7.37 6.63
C THR A 13 -2.27 -6.46 6.18
N VAL A 14 -2.57 -5.21 5.80
CA VAL A 14 -1.56 -4.20 5.43
C VAL A 14 -0.60 -3.97 6.59
N ARG A 15 -1.11 -3.67 7.79
CA ARG A 15 -0.26 -3.45 8.99
C ARG A 15 0.58 -4.67 9.33
N LEU A 16 0.01 -5.88 9.24
CA LEU A 16 0.76 -7.11 9.46
C LEU A 16 1.92 -7.25 8.47
N LEU A 17 1.68 -7.05 7.18
CA LEU A 17 2.72 -7.16 6.14
C LEU A 17 3.83 -6.12 6.35
N LEU A 18 3.47 -4.87 6.64
CA LEU A 18 4.43 -3.80 6.93
C LEU A 18 5.28 -4.14 8.18
N SER A 19 4.67 -4.67 9.24
CA SER A 19 5.40 -5.12 10.44
C SER A 19 6.38 -6.27 10.19
N ARG A 20 6.22 -7.00 9.07
CA ARG A 20 7.11 -8.07 8.63
C ARG A 20 8.15 -7.61 7.62
N GLY A 21 8.30 -6.30 7.45
CA GLY A 21 9.28 -5.69 6.55
C GLY A 21 8.87 -5.70 5.08
N ALA A 22 7.56 -5.81 4.79
CA ALA A 22 7.10 -5.60 3.41
C ALA A 22 7.41 -4.16 2.99
N ASP A 23 8.09 -4.00 1.86
CA ASP A 23 8.39 -2.69 1.28
C ASP A 23 7.09 -2.04 0.76
N PRO A 24 6.66 -0.90 1.34
CA PRO A 24 5.44 -0.21 0.90
C PRO A 24 5.59 0.49 -0.46
N SER A 25 6.82 0.73 -0.90
CA SER A 25 7.14 1.37 -2.19
C SER A 25 7.47 0.35 -3.29
N ALA A 26 7.44 -0.95 -2.97
CA ALA A 26 7.67 -1.99 -3.97
C ALA A 26 6.68 -1.83 -5.12
N LYS A 27 7.20 -1.76 -6.35
CA LYS A 27 6.38 -1.71 -7.56
C LYS A 27 5.55 -2.99 -7.66
N GLY A 28 4.23 -2.84 -7.66
CA GLY A 28 3.28 -3.87 -8.03
C GLY A 28 3.34 -4.16 -9.53
N LEU A 29 2.57 -5.16 -9.96
CA LEU A 29 2.61 -5.66 -11.34
C LEU A 29 1.94 -4.71 -12.35
N GLU A 30 0.93 -3.94 -11.94
CA GLU A 30 0.01 -3.29 -12.90
C GLU A 30 -0.21 -1.80 -12.65
N TYR A 31 -0.12 -1.32 -11.40
CA TYR A 31 -0.41 0.08 -11.04
C TYR A 31 0.64 0.72 -10.14
N GLY A 32 1.90 0.29 -10.17
CA GLY A 32 2.94 0.83 -9.28
C GLY A 32 2.77 0.43 -7.81
N SER A 33 3.12 1.30 -6.85
CA SER A 33 3.24 0.97 -5.41
C SER A 33 1.89 0.64 -4.76
N ALA A 34 1.93 0.04 -3.56
CA ALA A 34 0.73 -0.36 -2.83
C ALA A 34 -0.20 0.81 -2.42
N ILE A 35 0.27 2.06 -2.54
CA ILE A 35 -0.52 3.27 -2.26
C ILE A 35 -1.54 3.56 -3.34
N GLN A 36 -1.22 3.30 -4.61
CA GLN A 36 -2.05 3.65 -5.75
C GLN A 36 -3.42 2.94 -5.72
N PRO A 37 -3.51 1.61 -5.53
CA PRO A 37 -4.81 0.97 -5.40
C PRO A 37 -5.56 1.40 -4.12
N ALA A 38 -4.86 1.62 -2.99
CA ALA A 38 -5.51 2.13 -1.78
C ALA A 38 -6.16 3.49 -1.98
N ALA A 39 -5.48 4.40 -2.70
CA ALA A 39 -6.00 5.72 -3.05
C ALA A 39 -7.16 5.62 -4.05
N HIS A 40 -7.03 4.78 -5.08
CA HIS A 40 -8.07 4.60 -6.11
C HIS A 40 -9.39 4.10 -5.52
N PHE A 41 -9.33 3.16 -4.57
CA PHE A 41 -10.51 2.61 -3.90
C PHE A 41 -10.94 3.40 -2.64
N GLY A 42 -10.32 4.56 -2.36
CA GLY A 42 -10.72 5.43 -1.24
C GLY A 42 -10.43 4.87 0.16
N SER A 43 -9.49 3.94 0.29
CA SER A 43 -9.12 3.33 1.57
C SER A 43 -8.18 4.24 2.39
N GLU A 44 -8.70 5.33 2.96
CA GLU A 44 -7.90 6.33 3.69
C GLU A 44 -6.97 5.73 4.76
N GLU A 45 -7.47 4.77 5.54
CA GLU A 45 -6.71 4.15 6.63
C GLU A 45 -5.50 3.37 6.10
N VAL A 46 -5.65 2.74 4.94
CA VAL A 46 -4.56 2.03 4.27
C VAL A 46 -3.55 3.01 3.71
N VAL A 47 -4.01 4.10 3.09
CA VAL A 47 -3.12 5.16 2.59
C VAL A 47 -2.27 5.73 3.73
N LYS A 48 -2.90 6.07 4.86
CA LYS A 48 -2.20 6.55 6.07
C LYS A 48 -1.16 5.53 6.56
N ALA A 49 -1.55 4.26 6.69
CA ALA A 49 -0.63 3.21 7.16
C ALA A 49 0.58 2.99 6.23
N LEU A 50 0.39 3.13 4.91
CA LEU A 50 1.49 3.04 3.94
C LEU A 50 2.41 4.25 4.01
N LEU A 51 1.85 5.47 4.13
CA LEU A 51 2.62 6.71 4.31
C LEU A 51 3.45 6.66 5.61
N ASP A 52 2.85 6.21 6.71
CA ASP A 52 3.53 6.04 8.00
C ASP A 52 4.70 5.03 7.90
N ALA A 53 4.60 4.06 6.98
CA ALA A 53 5.65 3.10 6.70
C ALA A 53 6.70 3.59 5.68
N GLY A 54 6.59 4.83 5.20
CA GLY A 54 7.55 5.43 4.27
C GLY A 54 7.24 5.16 2.79
N ALA A 55 5.99 4.84 2.44
CA ALA A 55 5.58 4.75 1.04
C ALA A 55 5.81 6.08 0.31
N GLN A 56 6.43 6.02 -0.87
CA GLN A 56 6.59 7.20 -1.71
C GLN A 56 5.30 7.47 -2.52
N VAL A 57 4.82 8.71 -2.45
CA VAL A 57 3.60 9.14 -3.18
C VAL A 57 3.86 9.32 -4.68
N ASN A 58 5.10 9.67 -5.03
CA ASN A 58 5.51 9.97 -6.41
C ASN A 58 6.14 8.77 -7.12
N THR A 59 5.78 7.54 -6.79
CA THR A 59 6.26 6.39 -7.56
C THR A 59 5.67 6.46 -8.96
N GLU A 60 6.49 6.77 -9.96
CA GLU A 60 6.11 6.66 -11.37
C GLU A 60 5.64 5.23 -11.63
N GLY A 61 4.38 5.11 -12.06
CA GLY A 61 3.69 3.85 -12.37
C GLY A 61 4.43 3.05 -13.42
#